data_AF-A0A2E6G3W7-F1
#
_entry.id   AF-A0A2E6G3W7-F1
#
_cell.length_a   1.000
_cell.length_b   1.000
_cell.length_c   1.000
_cell.angle_alpha   90.00
_cell.angle_beta   90.00
_cell.angle_gamma   90.00
#
_symmetry.space_group_name_H-M   'P 1'
#
loop_
_entity.id
_entity.type
_entity.pdbx_description
1 polymer ?
#
loop_
_entity_poly.entity_id
_entity_poly.type
_entity_poly.pdbx_seq_one_letter_code
_entity_poly.pdbx_strand_id
1 'polypeptide(L)'
;MTKCCSRSAVMVLLLTSCLRFFGQPADWNVVPSSFEFSMTVTFTISIDGLVGAHDENVAGVFDSNGACRGLGVTNFSAATGYFTGIMMIYSNETSELGLNIKIWDAELDSLPTCSDQIDFLVNSIQGSLLNPTVFYGVYDPLVGCTDPEACNYLITAITDNGSCIYPGCNNPDACNYVEASPCVDNSSCIFPQPFLDCDENCLSDFDGDGICDEFEIGGCTDSLACNYSSEATDEDCSCIFPIYPIDCNGNCYIDTDGDGVCDGDEVYGCDNINACNFSPDATEDDGSCELCCYTILNVDNGYSVDIEIWSPQGSEFDLLSTQVTYRLYLITNHPQDRVIAVEGSNGFTTAIGSNDGFYQSIDGALSIAGIDSAQFIQDELVRRDSWLTIGAEFPWELNPGELTINSGVWSDLFEAGGTIFLGGSTGNGWSIDEGNPLAIAGSDQRILLAQLTSSSPIEGQLNCTVIPHGEVDPIQITPFFIPPPCGCTDIFACNYNPLAVVDDGSCINPEIGEDCVGQCIADADLDGICDGDEVVGCTDINADNFDPNATDSGFCIYFGCVYPDALNFDFNANFDNGACDFLFVSSCPTDINGDGITAASDILEILATYGTPCE
;
A
#
# COMPACT_ATOMS: atom_id res chain seq x y z
N MET A 1 -5.03 -37.97 -57.35
CA MET A 1 -5.52 -38.89 -58.40
C MET A 1 -4.86 -40.25 -58.17
N THR A 2 -5.55 -41.39 -58.07
CA THR A 2 -7.01 -41.59 -58.08
C THR A 2 -7.46 -42.50 -56.91
N LYS A 3 -7.95 -43.74 -57.13
CA LYS A 3 -8.70 -44.53 -56.12
C LYS A 3 -8.71 -46.08 -56.33
N CYS A 4 -9.08 -46.85 -55.27
CA CYS A 4 -9.64 -48.26 -55.17
C CYS A 4 -8.70 -49.51 -55.25
N CYS A 5 -9.01 -50.80 -54.88
CA CYS A 5 -9.86 -51.59 -53.90
C CYS A 5 -9.70 -53.15 -54.20
N SER A 6 -10.25 -54.22 -53.55
CA SER A 6 -10.48 -54.74 -52.14
C SER A 6 -11.20 -56.16 -52.20
N ARG A 7 -11.09 -57.15 -51.24
CA ARG A 7 -12.04 -58.35 -51.01
C ARG A 7 -11.68 -59.49 -49.95
N SER A 8 -12.66 -60.38 -49.54
CA SER A 8 -12.69 -61.39 -48.36
C SER A 8 -13.69 -62.66 -48.44
N ALA A 9 -13.98 -63.52 -47.37
CA ALA A 9 -14.84 -64.82 -47.32
C ALA A 9 -15.51 -65.38 -45.93
N VAL A 10 -16.42 -66.45 -45.82
CA VAL A 10 -17.42 -66.87 -44.66
C VAL A 10 -17.88 -68.43 -44.44
N MET A 11 -18.59 -68.94 -43.32
CA MET A 11 -19.11 -70.39 -42.99
C MET A 11 -20.35 -70.66 -41.94
N VAL A 12 -20.87 -71.93 -41.58
CA VAL A 12 -22.26 -72.35 -40.96
C VAL A 12 -22.50 -73.75 -40.12
N LEU A 13 -23.59 -74.03 -39.26
CA LEU A 13 -24.19 -75.39 -38.73
C LEU A 13 -25.67 -75.49 -38.00
N LEU A 14 -26.26 -76.65 -37.45
CA LEU A 14 -27.76 -76.94 -37.01
C LEU A 14 -28.22 -78.08 -35.91
N LEU A 15 -29.57 -78.42 -35.61
CA LEU A 15 -30.25 -79.07 -34.33
C LEU A 15 -31.62 -79.99 -34.38
N THR A 16 -32.18 -80.70 -33.30
CA THR A 16 -33.55 -81.50 -33.14
C THR A 16 -34.14 -82.02 -31.71
N SER A 17 -35.45 -82.48 -31.46
CA SER A 17 -36.15 -82.91 -30.13
C SER A 17 -37.47 -83.90 -30.07
N CYS A 18 -38.28 -84.10 -28.94
CA CYS A 18 -39.47 -85.09 -28.71
C CYS A 18 -40.58 -84.85 -27.53
N LEU A 19 -41.68 -85.68 -27.25
CA LEU A 19 -42.98 -85.38 -26.46
C LEU A 19 -43.85 -86.48 -25.65
N ARG A 20 -44.99 -86.13 -24.90
CA ARG A 20 -45.98 -86.98 -24.07
C ARG A 20 -47.50 -86.47 -23.89
N PHE A 21 -48.38 -86.99 -22.95
CA PHE A 21 -49.90 -86.84 -22.84
C PHE A 21 -50.55 -86.86 -21.37
N PHE A 22 -51.84 -86.41 -21.18
CA PHE A 22 -52.59 -86.05 -19.92
C PHE A 22 -53.85 -86.89 -19.48
N GLY A 23 -54.55 -86.55 -18.36
CA GLY A 23 -55.83 -87.14 -17.87
C GLY A 23 -56.90 -86.17 -17.27
N GLN A 24 -58.18 -86.61 -17.11
CA GLN A 24 -59.36 -85.80 -16.67
C GLN A 24 -60.58 -86.69 -16.25
N PRO A 25 -61.68 -86.15 -15.65
CA PRO A 25 -62.91 -86.89 -15.36
C PRO A 25 -63.61 -87.50 -16.59
N ALA A 26 -64.11 -88.73 -16.45
CA ALA A 26 -64.57 -89.54 -17.59
C ALA A 26 -65.98 -89.21 -18.14
N ASP A 27 -66.82 -88.51 -17.36
CA ASP A 27 -68.15 -88.05 -17.76
C ASP A 27 -68.15 -86.63 -18.35
N TRP A 28 -67.05 -85.89 -18.21
CA TRP A 28 -66.87 -84.53 -18.73
C TRP A 28 -66.53 -84.59 -20.22
N ASN A 29 -67.56 -84.69 -21.06
CA ASN A 29 -67.43 -84.74 -22.51
C ASN A 29 -68.38 -83.75 -23.20
N VAL A 30 -67.85 -83.00 -24.16
CA VAL A 30 -68.60 -82.06 -25.01
C VAL A 30 -68.63 -82.62 -26.42
N VAL A 31 -69.80 -82.60 -27.06
CA VAL A 31 -69.96 -83.01 -28.47
C VAL A 31 -70.31 -81.75 -29.29
N PRO A 32 -69.33 -81.06 -29.91
CA PRO A 32 -69.57 -79.78 -30.58
C PRO A 32 -70.66 -79.82 -31.67
N SER A 33 -70.82 -80.97 -32.33
CA SER A 33 -71.81 -81.16 -33.41
C SER A 33 -73.28 -81.25 -32.95
N SER A 34 -73.57 -81.15 -31.65
CA SER A 34 -74.94 -80.95 -31.13
C SER A 34 -75.29 -79.49 -30.80
N PHE A 35 -74.41 -78.54 -31.15
CA PHE A 35 -74.55 -77.12 -30.84
C PHE A 35 -74.33 -76.23 -32.07
N GLU A 36 -75.14 -75.19 -32.24
CA GLU A 36 -75.04 -74.24 -33.36
C GLU A 36 -74.01 -73.12 -33.11
N PHE A 37 -73.77 -72.76 -31.85
CA PHE A 37 -72.96 -71.60 -31.46
C PHE A 37 -71.83 -71.96 -30.48
N SER A 38 -70.76 -71.15 -30.49
CA SER A 38 -69.66 -71.25 -29.53
C SER A 38 -69.15 -69.88 -29.05
N MET A 39 -68.40 -69.88 -27.96
CA MET A 39 -67.59 -68.78 -27.43
C MET A 39 -66.23 -69.33 -27.00
N THR A 40 -65.23 -68.46 -26.83
CA THR A 40 -63.89 -68.84 -26.35
C THR A 40 -63.59 -68.16 -25.02
N VAL A 41 -62.97 -68.87 -24.08
CA VAL A 41 -62.56 -68.32 -22.78
C VAL A 41 -61.10 -68.65 -22.50
N THR A 42 -60.30 -67.62 -22.20
CA THR A 42 -58.94 -67.76 -21.67
C THR A 42 -58.99 -67.62 -20.16
N PHE A 43 -58.62 -68.66 -19.43
CA PHE A 43 -58.85 -68.78 -17.99
C PHE A 43 -57.63 -69.30 -17.24
N THR A 44 -57.61 -69.10 -15.92
CA THR A 44 -56.69 -69.77 -14.99
C THR A 44 -57.48 -70.34 -13.81
N ILE A 45 -56.93 -71.35 -13.15
CA ILE A 45 -57.54 -72.03 -12.01
C ILE A 45 -56.83 -71.56 -10.73
N SER A 46 -57.58 -71.03 -9.78
CA SER A 46 -57.10 -70.76 -8.42
C SER A 46 -57.80 -71.71 -7.45
N ILE A 47 -57.03 -72.34 -6.56
CA ILE A 47 -57.56 -73.25 -5.53
C ILE A 47 -57.04 -72.79 -4.16
N ASP A 48 -57.97 -72.56 -3.22
CA ASP A 48 -57.68 -71.97 -1.88
C ASP A 48 -56.82 -70.68 -1.94
N GLY A 49 -56.98 -69.90 -3.01
CA GLY A 49 -56.26 -68.65 -3.26
C GLY A 49 -54.93 -68.82 -4.02
N LEU A 50 -54.43 -70.05 -4.20
CA LEU A 50 -53.22 -70.31 -4.99
C LEU A 50 -53.55 -70.36 -6.49
N VAL A 51 -53.22 -69.27 -7.19
CA VAL A 51 -53.46 -69.11 -8.63
C VAL A 51 -52.48 -69.95 -9.45
N GLY A 52 -53.00 -70.81 -10.32
CA GLY A 52 -52.22 -71.73 -11.14
C GLY A 52 -51.74 -72.96 -10.37
N ALA A 53 -52.64 -73.66 -9.67
CA ALA A 53 -52.27 -74.75 -8.75
C ALA A 53 -51.48 -75.92 -9.38
N HIS A 54 -51.83 -76.40 -10.58
CA HIS A 54 -51.06 -77.45 -11.29
C HIS A 54 -51.21 -77.40 -12.81
N ASP A 55 -50.34 -78.09 -13.54
CA ASP A 55 -50.34 -78.20 -15.01
C ASP A 55 -51.35 -79.21 -15.60
N GLU A 56 -51.93 -80.09 -14.78
CA GLU A 56 -52.94 -81.08 -15.21
C GLU A 56 -54.38 -80.70 -14.80
N ASN A 57 -54.58 -79.55 -14.13
CA ASN A 57 -55.90 -79.13 -13.65
C ASN A 57 -56.85 -78.72 -14.79
N VAL A 58 -58.14 -79.05 -14.62
CA VAL A 58 -59.15 -79.00 -15.68
C VAL A 58 -60.36 -78.19 -15.24
N ALA A 59 -60.81 -77.25 -16.08
CA ALA A 59 -62.08 -76.55 -15.88
C ALA A 59 -63.13 -77.04 -16.89
N GLY A 60 -64.35 -77.28 -16.40
CA GLY A 60 -65.51 -77.63 -17.20
C GLY A 60 -66.68 -76.67 -16.93
N VAL A 61 -67.43 -76.33 -17.97
CA VAL A 61 -68.60 -75.45 -17.91
C VAL A 61 -69.85 -76.26 -18.23
N PHE A 62 -70.92 -76.06 -17.45
CA PHE A 62 -72.12 -76.91 -17.44
C PHE A 62 -73.40 -76.09 -17.45
N ASP A 63 -74.44 -76.60 -18.13
CA ASP A 63 -75.77 -76.00 -18.04
C ASP A 63 -76.48 -76.31 -16.71
N SER A 64 -77.67 -75.73 -16.52
CA SER A 64 -78.52 -75.94 -15.34
C SER A 64 -79.05 -77.37 -15.19
N ASN A 65 -78.93 -78.22 -16.22
CA ASN A 65 -79.25 -79.64 -16.18
C ASN A 65 -78.00 -80.51 -15.89
N GLY A 66 -76.82 -79.92 -15.78
CA GLY A 66 -75.55 -80.60 -15.58
C GLY A 66 -74.91 -81.17 -16.84
N ALA A 67 -75.37 -80.79 -18.04
CA ALA A 67 -74.74 -81.20 -19.30
C ALA A 67 -73.52 -80.33 -19.62
N CYS A 68 -72.39 -80.96 -19.95
CA CYS A 68 -71.14 -80.25 -20.24
C CYS A 68 -71.26 -79.44 -21.55
N ARG A 69 -70.90 -78.16 -21.48
CA ARG A 69 -70.93 -77.18 -22.57
C ARG A 69 -69.53 -76.75 -23.01
N GLY A 70 -68.53 -76.80 -22.14
CA GLY A 70 -67.15 -76.43 -22.44
C GLY A 70 -66.17 -77.12 -21.51
N LEU A 71 -64.94 -77.33 -21.98
CA LEU A 71 -63.89 -78.06 -21.26
C LEU A 71 -62.51 -77.54 -21.68
N GLY A 72 -61.58 -77.41 -20.74
CA GLY A 72 -60.21 -76.99 -21.02
C GLY A 72 -59.22 -77.31 -19.90
N VAL A 73 -57.96 -77.48 -20.29
CA VAL A 73 -56.83 -77.76 -19.39
C VAL A 73 -55.90 -76.55 -19.33
N THR A 74 -55.29 -76.28 -18.19
CA THR A 74 -54.32 -75.19 -18.02
C THR A 74 -52.90 -75.62 -18.43
N ASN A 75 -52.07 -74.71 -18.93
CA ASN A 75 -50.65 -74.95 -19.30
C ASN A 75 -49.78 -73.80 -18.80
N PHE A 76 -48.49 -74.02 -18.52
CA PHE A 76 -47.65 -72.97 -17.92
C PHE A 76 -47.46 -71.77 -18.85
N SER A 77 -47.86 -70.58 -18.40
CA SER A 77 -47.61 -69.33 -19.10
C SER A 77 -46.42 -68.60 -18.48
N ALA A 78 -45.24 -68.73 -19.10
CA ALA A 78 -44.05 -67.97 -18.70
C ALA A 78 -44.21 -66.44 -18.83
N ALA A 79 -45.27 -65.97 -19.50
CA ALA A 79 -45.60 -64.54 -19.63
C ALA A 79 -46.43 -63.99 -18.46
N THR A 80 -47.07 -64.85 -17.66
CA THR A 80 -47.85 -64.46 -16.47
C THR A 80 -47.36 -65.11 -15.17
N GLY A 81 -46.51 -66.14 -15.25
CA GLY A 81 -45.93 -66.84 -14.10
C GLY A 81 -46.78 -67.99 -13.56
N TYR A 82 -47.96 -68.24 -14.13
CA TYR A 82 -48.91 -69.26 -13.65
C TYR A 82 -49.61 -70.01 -14.80
N PHE A 83 -50.33 -71.08 -14.47
CA PHE A 83 -50.94 -71.98 -15.45
C PHE A 83 -52.25 -71.41 -16.02
N THR A 84 -52.32 -71.26 -17.34
CA THR A 84 -53.42 -70.63 -18.08
C THR A 84 -53.92 -71.57 -19.18
N GLY A 85 -55.24 -71.68 -19.34
CA GLY A 85 -55.91 -72.53 -20.33
C GLY A 85 -56.76 -71.71 -21.29
N ILE A 86 -57.12 -72.31 -22.42
CA ILE A 86 -58.13 -71.78 -23.33
C ILE A 86 -59.16 -72.89 -23.58
N MET A 87 -60.44 -72.60 -23.36
CA MET A 87 -61.55 -73.48 -23.68
C MET A 87 -62.48 -72.85 -24.72
N MET A 88 -63.22 -73.69 -25.44
CA MET A 88 -64.45 -73.26 -26.12
C MET A 88 -65.67 -73.84 -25.39
N ILE A 89 -66.66 -72.99 -25.19
CA ILE A 89 -67.98 -73.32 -24.63
C ILE A 89 -68.97 -73.24 -25.78
N TYR A 90 -70.00 -74.09 -25.80
CA TYR A 90 -70.98 -74.21 -26.87
C TYR A 90 -72.42 -74.03 -26.35
N SER A 91 -73.34 -73.56 -27.20
CA SER A 91 -74.79 -73.54 -26.94
C SER A 91 -75.60 -73.60 -28.23
N ASN A 92 -76.92 -73.77 -28.10
CA ASN A 92 -77.90 -73.59 -29.19
C ASN A 92 -78.67 -72.28 -29.07
N GLU A 93 -78.52 -71.53 -27.98
CA GLU A 93 -79.05 -70.18 -27.83
C GLU A 93 -77.96 -69.15 -28.12
N THR A 94 -78.33 -67.96 -28.60
CA THR A 94 -77.34 -66.89 -28.89
C THR A 94 -76.81 -66.22 -27.62
N SER A 95 -77.51 -66.38 -26.49
CA SER A 95 -76.99 -66.08 -25.15
C SER A 95 -77.67 -66.98 -24.11
N GLU A 96 -76.89 -67.51 -23.17
CA GLU A 96 -77.34 -68.43 -22.10
C GLU A 96 -76.61 -68.03 -20.81
N LEU A 97 -77.29 -67.31 -19.91
CA LEU A 97 -76.68 -66.74 -18.70
C LEU A 97 -76.56 -67.78 -17.56
N GLY A 98 -75.54 -67.65 -16.72
CA GLY A 98 -75.38 -68.45 -15.52
C GLY A 98 -74.97 -69.92 -15.73
N LEU A 99 -74.11 -70.21 -16.72
CA LEU A 99 -73.52 -71.54 -16.86
C LEU A 99 -72.57 -71.82 -15.69
N ASN A 100 -72.71 -72.98 -15.05
CA ASN A 100 -71.98 -73.32 -13.83
C ASN A 100 -70.58 -73.83 -14.16
N ILE A 101 -69.58 -73.31 -13.46
CA ILE A 101 -68.19 -73.76 -13.60
C ILE A 101 -67.93 -74.88 -12.59
N LYS A 102 -67.13 -75.87 -12.99
CA LYS A 102 -66.53 -76.87 -12.09
C LYS A 102 -65.05 -76.96 -12.40
N ILE A 103 -64.25 -77.12 -11.35
CA ILE A 103 -62.81 -77.29 -11.41
C ILE A 103 -62.50 -78.71 -10.94
N TRP A 104 -61.65 -79.41 -11.66
CA TRP A 104 -61.02 -80.66 -11.25
C TRP A 104 -59.57 -80.39 -10.88
N ASP A 105 -59.23 -80.74 -9.65
CA ASP A 105 -57.87 -80.80 -9.14
C ASP A 105 -57.30 -82.19 -9.46
N ALA A 106 -56.23 -82.21 -10.26
CA ALA A 106 -55.59 -83.44 -10.70
C ALA A 106 -54.54 -83.97 -9.71
N GLU A 107 -54.03 -83.14 -8.79
CA GLU A 107 -53.12 -83.60 -7.73
C GLU A 107 -53.91 -84.29 -6.61
N LEU A 108 -55.09 -83.76 -6.27
CA LEU A 108 -55.97 -84.29 -5.23
C LEU A 108 -57.10 -85.21 -5.74
N ASP A 109 -57.18 -85.47 -7.05
CA ASP A 109 -58.18 -86.32 -7.72
C ASP A 109 -59.63 -85.94 -7.31
N SER A 110 -59.93 -84.63 -7.28
CA SER A 110 -61.15 -84.13 -6.63
C SER A 110 -61.76 -82.86 -7.25
N LEU A 111 -63.01 -82.57 -6.85
CA LEU A 111 -63.77 -81.37 -7.24
C LEU A 111 -63.83 -80.38 -6.06
N PRO A 112 -62.94 -79.36 -5.98
CA PRO A 112 -63.14 -78.22 -5.09
C PRO A 112 -64.46 -77.51 -5.39
N THR A 113 -65.02 -76.82 -4.38
CA THR A 113 -66.28 -76.09 -4.55
C THR A 113 -66.01 -74.81 -5.32
N CYS A 114 -66.49 -74.74 -6.56
CA CYS A 114 -66.50 -73.53 -7.38
C CYS A 114 -67.93 -72.96 -7.39
N SER A 115 -68.09 -71.70 -6.99
CA SER A 115 -69.37 -70.97 -7.06
C SER A 115 -69.50 -70.10 -8.31
N ASP A 116 -68.45 -70.05 -9.14
CA ASP A 116 -68.40 -69.16 -10.28
C ASP A 116 -69.34 -69.62 -11.39
N GLN A 117 -69.91 -68.63 -12.08
CA GLN A 117 -70.74 -68.82 -13.25
C GLN A 117 -70.23 -67.96 -14.40
N ILE A 118 -70.47 -68.40 -15.63
CA ILE A 118 -70.09 -67.69 -16.86
C ILE A 118 -71.30 -67.54 -17.78
N ASP A 119 -71.46 -66.34 -18.33
CA ASP A 119 -72.54 -66.02 -19.24
C ASP A 119 -72.13 -66.34 -20.68
N PHE A 120 -72.89 -67.20 -21.35
CA PHE A 120 -72.66 -67.48 -22.77
C PHE A 120 -73.15 -66.34 -23.64
N LEU A 121 -72.31 -65.94 -24.60
CA LEU A 121 -72.66 -65.03 -25.68
C LEU A 121 -72.04 -65.52 -26.99
N VAL A 122 -72.85 -65.65 -28.05
CA VAL A 122 -72.42 -66.22 -29.33
C VAL A 122 -71.21 -65.49 -29.92
N ASN A 123 -70.19 -66.26 -30.31
CA ASN A 123 -68.93 -65.82 -30.90
C ASN A 123 -68.09 -64.84 -30.05
N SER A 124 -68.37 -64.70 -28.75
CA SER A 124 -67.57 -63.85 -27.87
C SER A 124 -66.23 -64.49 -27.47
N ILE A 125 -65.29 -63.65 -27.02
CA ILE A 125 -64.05 -64.07 -26.39
C ILE A 125 -63.98 -63.40 -25.00
N GLN A 126 -63.74 -64.19 -23.96
CA GLN A 126 -63.62 -63.72 -22.58
C GLN A 126 -62.24 -64.06 -22.00
N GLY A 127 -61.65 -63.12 -21.26
CA GLY A 127 -60.26 -63.20 -20.79
C GLY A 127 -59.22 -63.08 -21.92
N SER A 128 -57.94 -63.08 -21.54
CA SER A 128 -56.79 -63.02 -22.46
C SER A 128 -55.58 -63.75 -21.86
N LEU A 129 -54.53 -64.00 -22.64
CA LEU A 129 -53.31 -64.66 -22.14
C LEU A 129 -52.49 -63.83 -21.13
N LEU A 130 -52.70 -62.51 -21.06
CA LEU A 130 -52.04 -61.62 -20.09
C LEU A 130 -52.94 -61.28 -18.88
N ASN A 131 -54.26 -61.32 -19.08
CA ASN A 131 -55.26 -61.15 -18.04
C ASN A 131 -56.37 -62.20 -18.27
N PRO A 132 -56.18 -63.45 -17.79
CA PRO A 132 -57.14 -64.53 -17.94
C PRO A 132 -58.26 -64.41 -16.91
N THR A 133 -59.44 -64.95 -17.23
CA THR A 133 -60.53 -65.07 -16.25
C THR A 133 -60.13 -66.12 -15.21
N VAL A 134 -59.94 -65.72 -13.95
CA VAL A 134 -59.67 -66.65 -12.86
C VAL A 134 -60.97 -67.36 -12.48
N PHE A 135 -60.94 -68.69 -12.43
CA PHE A 135 -61.98 -69.51 -11.81
C PHE A 135 -61.49 -69.97 -10.44
N TYR A 136 -62.27 -69.72 -9.39
CA TYR A 136 -61.89 -69.98 -8.01
C TYR A 136 -62.60 -71.24 -7.49
N GLY A 137 -61.81 -72.21 -7.06
CA GLY A 137 -62.24 -73.34 -6.24
C GLY A 137 -61.77 -73.16 -4.80
N VAL A 138 -62.57 -73.61 -3.83
CA VAL A 138 -62.13 -73.74 -2.44
C VAL A 138 -62.50 -75.09 -1.84
N TYR A 139 -61.67 -75.57 -0.91
CA TYR A 139 -61.94 -76.77 -0.12
C TYR A 139 -62.62 -76.44 1.22
N ASP A 140 -62.35 -75.29 1.85
CA ASP A 140 -63.08 -74.79 3.03
C ASP A 140 -63.23 -73.25 3.01
N PRO A 141 -64.46 -72.70 2.85
CA PRO A 141 -64.69 -71.26 2.57
C PRO A 141 -64.58 -70.30 3.78
N LEU A 142 -64.01 -70.74 4.91
CA LEU A 142 -64.04 -70.01 6.20
C LEU A 142 -62.70 -69.39 6.65
N VAL A 143 -61.60 -69.61 5.92
CA VAL A 143 -60.24 -69.16 6.27
C VAL A 143 -59.61 -68.37 5.11
N GLY A 144 -58.92 -67.27 5.39
CA GLY A 144 -58.33 -66.38 4.38
C GLY A 144 -58.07 -64.96 4.91
N CYS A 145 -57.46 -64.08 4.10
CA CYS A 145 -57.14 -62.71 4.53
C CYS A 145 -58.38 -61.92 4.99
N THR A 146 -58.35 -61.41 6.22
CA THR A 146 -59.50 -60.70 6.85
C THR A 146 -59.37 -59.18 6.89
N ASP A 147 -58.32 -58.60 6.30
CA ASP A 147 -58.08 -57.14 6.28
C ASP A 147 -58.75 -56.48 5.06
N PRO A 148 -59.73 -55.56 5.22
CA PRO A 148 -60.38 -54.86 4.11
C PRO A 148 -59.47 -53.93 3.29
N GLU A 149 -58.30 -53.55 3.79
CA GLU A 149 -57.34 -52.69 3.07
C GLU A 149 -56.33 -53.52 2.24
N ALA A 150 -56.35 -54.85 2.38
CA ALA A 150 -55.51 -55.76 1.60
C ALA A 150 -56.15 -56.17 0.27
N CYS A 151 -55.34 -56.28 -0.79
CA CYS A 151 -55.81 -56.50 -2.16
C CYS A 151 -56.42 -57.90 -2.43
N ASN A 152 -56.28 -58.84 -1.48
CA ASN A 152 -56.84 -60.19 -1.51
C ASN A 152 -57.81 -60.45 -0.34
N TYR A 153 -58.46 -59.41 0.17
CA TYR A 153 -59.48 -59.51 1.23
C TYR A 153 -60.62 -60.48 0.90
N LEU A 154 -60.93 -61.37 1.84
CA LEU A 154 -62.07 -62.30 1.76
C LEU A 154 -63.10 -61.99 2.85
N ILE A 155 -64.19 -61.32 2.45
CA ILE A 155 -65.33 -60.94 3.30
C ILE A 155 -66.01 -62.10 4.06
N THR A 156 -65.80 -63.35 3.64
CA THR A 156 -66.32 -64.57 4.30
C THR A 156 -65.35 -65.23 5.27
N ALA A 157 -64.06 -64.85 5.26
CA ALA A 157 -63.07 -65.42 6.15
C ALA A 157 -63.28 -64.95 7.59
N ILE A 158 -63.27 -65.89 8.54
CA ILE A 158 -63.42 -65.62 9.98
C ILE A 158 -62.13 -65.91 10.76
N THR A 159 -61.05 -66.26 10.07
CA THR A 159 -59.72 -66.48 10.64
C THR A 159 -58.69 -66.15 9.57
N ASP A 160 -57.84 -65.17 9.86
CA ASP A 160 -56.73 -64.80 8.99
C ASP A 160 -55.67 -65.92 8.96
N ASN A 161 -55.17 -66.22 7.77
CA ASN A 161 -54.06 -67.13 7.53
C ASN A 161 -52.72 -66.38 7.30
N GLY A 162 -52.72 -65.05 7.38
CA GLY A 162 -51.54 -64.20 7.19
C GLY A 162 -51.18 -63.98 5.71
N SER A 163 -52.14 -64.18 4.79
CA SER A 163 -51.91 -64.06 3.34
C SER A 163 -52.13 -62.65 2.76
N CYS A 164 -52.44 -61.65 3.59
CA CYS A 164 -52.80 -60.30 3.16
C CYS A 164 -51.67 -59.55 2.41
N ILE A 165 -52.04 -58.82 1.35
CA ILE A 165 -51.11 -58.10 0.44
C ILE A 165 -51.47 -56.62 0.36
N TYR A 166 -50.48 -55.72 0.41
CA TYR A 166 -50.64 -54.25 0.41
C TYR A 166 -49.86 -53.56 -0.76
N PRO A 167 -50.30 -52.38 -1.25
CA PRO A 167 -49.74 -51.72 -2.44
C PRO A 167 -48.39 -51.00 -2.25
N GLY A 168 -47.72 -50.67 -3.36
CA GLY A 168 -46.45 -49.91 -3.38
C GLY A 168 -46.08 -49.33 -4.75
N CYS A 169 -44.94 -48.62 -4.81
CA CYS A 169 -44.39 -48.00 -6.03
C CYS A 169 -43.63 -49.02 -6.89
N ASN A 170 -44.00 -49.11 -8.17
CA ASN A 170 -43.47 -50.10 -9.12
C ASN A 170 -42.64 -49.47 -10.28
N ASN A 171 -42.18 -48.22 -10.15
CA ASN A 171 -41.29 -47.59 -11.13
C ASN A 171 -39.80 -47.79 -10.75
N PRO A 172 -38.97 -48.47 -11.56
CA PRO A 172 -37.54 -48.66 -11.24
C PRO A 172 -36.71 -47.38 -11.21
N ASP A 173 -37.20 -46.27 -11.79
CA ASP A 173 -36.51 -44.97 -11.75
C ASP A 173 -36.76 -44.21 -10.42
N ALA A 174 -37.50 -44.79 -9.47
CA ALA A 174 -37.89 -44.16 -8.20
C ALA A 174 -37.08 -44.69 -7.00
N CYS A 175 -36.69 -43.79 -6.09
CA CYS A 175 -35.91 -44.09 -4.89
C CYS A 175 -36.62 -44.99 -3.86
N ASN A 176 -37.94 -45.18 -4.01
CA ASN A 176 -38.75 -46.08 -3.20
C ASN A 176 -39.39 -47.23 -4.01
N TYR A 177 -38.72 -47.64 -5.10
CA TYR A 177 -39.10 -48.80 -5.93
C TYR A 177 -39.15 -50.12 -5.13
N VAL A 178 -40.18 -50.95 -5.41
CA VAL A 178 -40.29 -52.32 -4.88
C VAL A 178 -40.46 -53.31 -6.04
N GLU A 179 -39.50 -54.21 -6.20
CA GLU A 179 -39.32 -55.05 -7.40
C GLU A 179 -40.47 -56.05 -7.69
N ALA A 180 -41.38 -56.29 -6.74
CA ALA A 180 -42.34 -57.42 -6.82
C ALA A 180 -43.74 -57.18 -6.22
N SER A 181 -44.24 -55.94 -6.09
CA SER A 181 -45.62 -55.73 -5.60
C SER A 181 -46.67 -56.02 -6.69
N PRO A 182 -47.66 -56.91 -6.46
CA PRO A 182 -48.68 -57.25 -7.46
C PRO A 182 -49.85 -56.24 -7.53
N CYS A 183 -49.81 -55.18 -6.73
CA CYS A 183 -50.85 -54.13 -6.68
C CYS A 183 -50.22 -52.75 -6.86
N VAL A 184 -50.56 -52.12 -7.99
CA VAL A 184 -49.86 -50.95 -8.54
C VAL A 184 -50.37 -49.65 -7.94
N ASP A 185 -49.50 -48.88 -7.28
CA ASP A 185 -49.68 -47.45 -7.10
C ASP A 185 -48.42 -46.66 -7.47
N ASN A 186 -48.41 -46.07 -8.66
CA ASN A 186 -47.33 -45.17 -9.10
C ASN A 186 -47.51 -43.72 -8.60
N SER A 187 -48.56 -43.43 -7.81
CA SER A 187 -48.83 -42.08 -7.28
C SER A 187 -47.95 -41.72 -6.07
N SER A 188 -47.31 -42.72 -5.47
CA SER A 188 -46.48 -42.63 -4.26
C SER A 188 -44.97 -42.74 -4.53
N CYS A 189 -44.55 -42.74 -5.79
CA CYS A 189 -43.15 -42.82 -6.18
C CYS A 189 -42.38 -41.51 -5.91
N ILE A 190 -41.19 -41.63 -5.31
CA ILE A 190 -40.25 -40.55 -5.02
C ILE A 190 -39.10 -40.63 -6.01
N PHE A 191 -38.71 -39.51 -6.61
CA PHE A 191 -37.60 -39.40 -7.57
C PHE A 191 -36.48 -38.54 -6.99
N PRO A 192 -35.21 -38.74 -7.40
CA PRO A 192 -34.12 -37.88 -7.01
C PRO A 192 -34.28 -36.48 -7.62
N GLN A 193 -33.57 -35.49 -7.08
CA GLN A 193 -33.53 -34.16 -7.71
C GLN A 193 -32.63 -34.17 -8.96
N PRO A 194 -32.81 -33.25 -9.92
CA PRO A 194 -31.93 -33.14 -11.07
C PRO A 194 -30.46 -33.04 -10.63
N PHE A 195 -29.58 -33.74 -11.36
CA PHE A 195 -28.13 -33.82 -11.13
C PHE A 195 -27.68 -34.59 -9.87
N LEU A 196 -28.62 -35.09 -9.06
CA LEU A 196 -28.38 -35.95 -7.90
C LEU A 196 -28.89 -37.39 -8.11
N ASP A 197 -28.37 -38.33 -7.33
CA ASP A 197 -28.91 -39.68 -7.15
C ASP A 197 -29.89 -39.78 -5.96
N CYS A 198 -30.34 -41.01 -5.66
CA CYS A 198 -31.32 -41.27 -4.60
C CYS A 198 -30.76 -41.22 -3.17
N ASP A 199 -29.44 -41.19 -3.01
CA ASP A 199 -28.74 -41.06 -1.73
C ASP A 199 -28.11 -39.65 -1.57
N GLU A 200 -28.59 -38.68 -2.38
CA GLU A 200 -28.17 -37.26 -2.44
C GLU A 200 -26.72 -37.03 -2.94
N ASN A 201 -26.11 -37.97 -3.67
CA ASN A 201 -24.79 -37.80 -4.29
C ASN A 201 -24.90 -37.20 -5.70
N CYS A 202 -23.88 -36.48 -6.16
CA CYS A 202 -23.82 -35.92 -7.51
C CYS A 202 -23.65 -36.98 -8.61
N LEU A 203 -24.32 -36.76 -9.75
CA LEU A 203 -24.18 -37.61 -10.95
C LEU A 203 -22.94 -37.28 -11.78
N SER A 204 -22.43 -36.05 -11.65
CA SER A 204 -21.12 -35.59 -12.11
C SER A 204 -20.57 -34.64 -11.04
N ASP A 205 -19.34 -34.93 -10.61
CA ASP A 205 -18.56 -34.22 -9.59
C ASP A 205 -17.10 -34.51 -9.99
N PHE A 206 -16.46 -33.53 -10.64
CA PHE A 206 -15.19 -33.72 -11.33
C PHE A 206 -13.96 -33.57 -10.41
N ASP A 207 -14.03 -32.70 -9.40
CA ASP A 207 -12.92 -32.40 -8.49
C ASP A 207 -13.02 -33.16 -7.15
N GLY A 208 -14.23 -33.49 -6.69
CA GLY A 208 -14.53 -34.24 -5.48
C GLY A 208 -14.91 -33.40 -4.25
N ASP A 209 -15.28 -32.12 -4.38
CA ASP A 209 -15.69 -31.27 -3.24
C ASP A 209 -17.10 -31.60 -2.70
N GLY A 210 -17.97 -32.17 -3.53
CA GLY A 210 -19.35 -32.55 -3.20
C GLY A 210 -20.44 -31.60 -3.75
N ILE A 211 -20.08 -30.61 -4.56
CA ILE A 211 -20.96 -29.80 -5.41
C ILE A 211 -20.89 -30.39 -6.83
N CYS A 212 -22.04 -30.50 -7.50
CA CYS A 212 -22.10 -31.15 -8.81
C CYS A 212 -21.67 -30.18 -9.92
N ASP A 213 -21.05 -30.68 -11.00
CA ASP A 213 -20.56 -29.90 -12.14
C ASP A 213 -21.60 -28.86 -12.66
N GLU A 214 -22.89 -29.23 -12.73
CA GLU A 214 -23.95 -28.34 -13.22
C GLU A 214 -24.40 -27.24 -12.22
N PHE A 215 -23.85 -27.23 -11.01
CA PHE A 215 -24.04 -26.22 -9.97
C PHE A 215 -22.77 -25.41 -9.66
N GLU A 216 -21.62 -25.75 -10.26
CA GLU A 216 -20.36 -25.04 -10.04
C GLU A 216 -20.44 -23.56 -10.45
N ILE A 217 -19.83 -22.70 -9.64
CA ILE A 217 -19.64 -21.28 -9.92
C ILE A 217 -18.14 -21.03 -9.98
N GLY A 218 -17.59 -21.00 -11.20
CA GLY A 218 -16.18 -20.68 -11.41
C GLY A 218 -15.85 -19.23 -10.99
N GLY A 219 -14.78 -19.07 -10.23
CA GLY A 219 -14.24 -17.77 -9.81
C GLY A 219 -13.01 -17.94 -8.92
N CYS A 220 -12.53 -16.84 -8.32
CA CYS A 220 -11.41 -16.93 -7.38
C CYS A 220 -11.87 -17.41 -5.99
N THR A 221 -11.30 -18.53 -5.55
CA THR A 221 -11.56 -19.21 -4.28
C THR A 221 -10.60 -18.82 -3.15
N ASP A 222 -9.43 -18.24 -3.47
CA ASP A 222 -8.45 -17.83 -2.44
C ASP A 222 -8.86 -16.53 -1.74
N SER A 223 -9.15 -16.63 -0.44
CA SER A 223 -9.46 -15.51 0.47
C SER A 223 -8.39 -14.41 0.58
N LEU A 224 -7.18 -14.62 0.04
CA LEU A 224 -6.10 -13.62 -0.02
C LEU A 224 -6.09 -12.81 -1.33
N ALA A 225 -6.97 -13.11 -2.28
CA ALA A 225 -7.08 -12.42 -3.56
C ALA A 225 -8.11 -11.27 -3.54
N CYS A 226 -7.87 -10.26 -4.36
CA CYS A 226 -8.65 -9.03 -4.45
C CYS A 226 -10.03 -9.20 -5.09
N ASN A 227 -10.22 -10.28 -5.86
CA ASN A 227 -11.49 -10.69 -6.46
C ASN A 227 -12.02 -12.01 -5.88
N TYR A 228 -11.61 -12.37 -4.65
CA TYR A 228 -12.20 -13.48 -3.91
C TYR A 228 -13.73 -13.43 -3.89
N SER A 229 -14.37 -14.57 -4.14
CA SER A 229 -15.82 -14.72 -4.09
C SER A 229 -16.21 -15.85 -3.13
N SER A 230 -17.02 -15.54 -2.11
CA SER A 230 -17.62 -16.56 -1.23
C SER A 230 -18.67 -17.44 -1.93
N GLU A 231 -19.09 -17.04 -3.13
CA GLU A 231 -20.03 -17.80 -3.97
C GLU A 231 -19.30 -18.60 -5.05
N ALA A 232 -17.96 -18.51 -5.16
CA ALA A 232 -17.20 -19.37 -6.07
C ALA A 232 -16.98 -20.75 -5.45
N THR A 233 -17.12 -21.80 -6.25
CA THR A 233 -16.96 -23.20 -5.85
C THR A 233 -15.79 -23.86 -6.57
N ASP A 234 -15.55 -23.50 -7.84
CA ASP A 234 -14.40 -23.96 -8.65
C ASP A 234 -13.45 -22.78 -8.91
N GLU A 235 -12.14 -23.08 -8.98
CA GLU A 235 -11.06 -22.12 -9.18
C GLU A 235 -10.76 -21.93 -10.67
N ASP A 236 -11.40 -20.93 -11.27
CA ASP A 236 -11.27 -20.62 -12.70
C ASP A 236 -9.92 -19.96 -13.10
N CYS A 237 -8.98 -19.88 -12.14
CA CYS A 237 -7.70 -19.19 -12.22
C CYS A 237 -7.81 -17.66 -12.43
N SER A 238 -8.95 -17.05 -12.05
CA SER A 238 -9.12 -15.59 -12.14
C SER A 238 -8.52 -14.82 -10.97
N CYS A 239 -7.93 -15.45 -9.95
CA CYS A 239 -7.39 -14.77 -8.78
C CYS A 239 -6.34 -13.68 -9.11
N ILE A 240 -6.68 -12.43 -8.76
CA ILE A 240 -5.83 -11.25 -8.79
C ILE A 240 -5.35 -11.00 -7.36
N PHE A 241 -4.05 -11.11 -7.14
CA PHE A 241 -3.43 -10.82 -5.84
C PHE A 241 -2.95 -9.37 -5.76
N PRO A 242 -2.86 -8.77 -4.54
CA PRO A 242 -2.32 -7.43 -4.36
C PRO A 242 -0.85 -7.36 -4.79
N ILE A 243 -0.47 -6.27 -5.44
CA ILE A 243 0.90 -6.04 -5.92
C ILE A 243 1.62 -5.22 -4.86
N TYR A 244 2.43 -5.88 -4.02
CA TYR A 244 3.25 -5.20 -3.01
C TYR A 244 4.02 -4.02 -3.62
N PRO A 245 3.99 -2.81 -3.01
CA PRO A 245 3.47 -2.48 -1.67
C PRO A 245 1.97 -2.12 -1.58
N ILE A 246 1.19 -2.24 -2.66
CA ILE A 246 -0.19 -1.76 -2.81
C ILE A 246 -1.22 -2.86 -2.46
N ASP A 247 -2.32 -2.48 -1.79
CA ASP A 247 -3.44 -3.36 -1.42
C ASP A 247 -4.47 -3.60 -2.54
N CYS A 248 -5.49 -4.41 -2.26
CA CYS A 248 -6.54 -4.78 -3.21
C CYS A 248 -7.51 -3.64 -3.59
N ASN A 249 -7.47 -2.52 -2.87
CA ASN A 249 -8.28 -1.33 -3.10
C ASN A 249 -7.47 -0.21 -3.79
N GLY A 250 -6.15 -0.39 -3.95
CA GLY A 250 -5.23 0.62 -4.49
C GLY A 250 -4.64 1.55 -3.42
N ASN A 251 -4.79 1.24 -2.13
CA ASN A 251 -4.14 1.99 -1.05
C ASN A 251 -2.74 1.41 -0.79
N CYS A 252 -1.87 2.19 -0.16
CA CYS A 252 -0.60 1.65 0.32
C CYS A 252 -0.77 0.75 1.57
N TYR A 253 0.08 -0.26 1.72
CA TYR A 253 0.13 -1.13 2.91
C TYR A 253 1.04 -0.59 4.04
N ILE A 254 2.09 0.16 3.70
CA ILE A 254 2.90 0.96 4.63
C ILE A 254 3.27 2.27 3.92
N ASP A 255 2.71 3.35 4.43
CA ASP A 255 2.83 4.75 4.03
C ASP A 255 3.05 5.48 5.37
N THR A 256 4.32 5.80 5.65
CA THR A 256 4.79 6.21 6.98
C THR A 256 4.57 7.70 7.28
N ASP A 257 4.62 8.56 6.25
CA ASP A 257 4.46 10.02 6.40
C ASP A 257 3.03 10.51 6.05
N GLY A 258 2.34 9.84 5.12
CA GLY A 258 0.99 10.12 4.68
C GLY A 258 0.86 10.83 3.32
N ASP A 259 1.91 10.87 2.47
CA ASP A 259 1.84 11.55 1.16
C ASP A 259 1.00 10.79 0.10
N GLY A 260 0.93 9.45 0.22
CA GLY A 260 0.19 8.55 -0.67
C GLY A 260 1.05 7.74 -1.66
N VAL A 261 2.37 7.86 -1.59
CA VAL A 261 3.36 6.89 -2.07
C VAL A 261 3.50 5.79 -0.99
N CYS A 262 4.44 4.86 -1.16
CA CYS A 262 4.68 3.76 -0.24
C CYS A 262 6.15 3.70 0.18
N ASP A 263 6.43 3.30 1.43
CA ASP A 263 7.79 3.02 1.96
C ASP A 263 8.65 2.10 1.05
N GLY A 264 8.01 1.28 0.20
CA GLY A 264 8.66 0.38 -0.75
C GLY A 264 8.92 0.94 -2.16
N ASP A 265 8.23 2.03 -2.51
CA ASP A 265 8.31 2.74 -3.80
C ASP A 265 8.86 4.17 -3.67
N GLU A 266 9.19 4.61 -2.44
CA GLU A 266 9.81 5.90 -2.11
C GLU A 266 11.06 6.19 -2.96
N VAL A 267 11.14 7.43 -3.47
CA VAL A 267 12.32 7.94 -4.16
C VAL A 267 12.99 8.99 -3.27
N TYR A 268 14.00 8.53 -2.52
CA TYR A 268 14.84 9.38 -1.67
C TYR A 268 15.59 10.45 -2.48
N GLY A 269 15.46 11.70 -2.03
CA GLY A 269 16.16 12.88 -2.56
C GLY A 269 15.44 14.16 -2.14
N CYS A 270 15.99 15.33 -2.48
CA CYS A 270 15.34 16.57 -2.08
C CYS A 270 13.97 16.80 -2.76
N ASP A 271 12.90 16.83 -1.98
CA ASP A 271 11.51 17.14 -2.38
C ASP A 271 11.24 18.66 -2.48
N ASN A 272 12.07 19.47 -1.82
CA ASN A 272 11.80 20.88 -1.61
C ASN A 272 12.08 21.70 -2.87
N ILE A 273 11.02 22.12 -3.55
CA ILE A 273 11.02 22.93 -4.78
C ILE A 273 11.85 24.24 -4.73
N ASN A 274 12.33 24.67 -3.56
CA ASN A 274 13.17 25.86 -3.39
C ASN A 274 14.67 25.54 -3.25
N ALA A 275 15.07 24.26 -3.22
CA ALA A 275 16.46 23.83 -3.19
C ALA A 275 17.04 23.67 -4.60
N CYS A 276 18.36 23.89 -4.78
CA CYS A 276 18.97 23.78 -6.11
C CYS A 276 19.14 22.33 -6.60
N ASN A 277 19.15 21.36 -5.68
CA ASN A 277 19.14 19.92 -5.98
C ASN A 277 17.74 19.30 -5.92
N PHE A 278 16.67 20.11 -5.95
CA PHE A 278 15.29 19.63 -6.03
C PHE A 278 15.11 18.58 -7.13
N SER A 279 14.63 17.40 -6.73
CA SER A 279 14.31 16.29 -7.61
C SER A 279 12.78 16.22 -7.79
N PRO A 280 12.24 16.50 -8.99
CA PRO A 280 10.79 16.39 -9.23
C PRO A 280 10.29 14.94 -9.25
N ASP A 281 11.20 13.96 -9.21
CA ASP A 281 10.91 12.53 -9.09
C ASP A 281 11.07 12.03 -7.63
N ALA A 282 11.52 12.88 -6.68
CA ALA A 282 11.64 12.49 -5.27
C ALA A 282 10.30 12.53 -4.54
N THR A 283 10.14 11.66 -3.54
CA THR A 283 8.91 11.49 -2.75
C THR A 283 9.16 11.39 -1.24
N GLU A 284 10.41 11.46 -0.78
CA GLU A 284 10.78 11.52 0.64
C GLU A 284 12.15 12.23 0.75
N ASP A 285 12.27 13.20 1.67
CA ASP A 285 13.48 14.00 1.86
C ASP A 285 14.55 13.21 2.61
N ASP A 286 15.62 12.85 1.91
CA ASP A 286 16.78 12.18 2.51
C ASP A 286 17.67 13.15 3.33
N GLY A 287 17.26 14.41 3.45
CA GLY A 287 18.00 15.49 4.09
C GLY A 287 19.11 16.06 3.20
N SER A 288 19.10 15.76 1.90
CA SER A 288 20.08 16.31 0.95
C SER A 288 19.75 17.73 0.47
N CYS A 289 18.58 18.29 0.80
CA CYS A 289 18.12 19.59 0.29
C CYS A 289 19.11 20.76 0.52
N GLU A 290 19.68 21.24 -0.59
CA GLU A 290 20.58 22.39 -0.62
C GLU A 290 19.78 23.69 -0.79
N LEU A 291 19.51 24.37 0.34
CA LEU A 291 18.59 25.52 0.42
C LEU A 291 19.28 26.90 0.48
N CYS A 292 20.61 26.96 0.41
CA CYS A 292 21.42 28.19 0.51
C CYS A 292 22.33 28.39 -0.71
N CYS A 293 21.80 28.08 -1.90
CA CYS A 293 22.51 28.00 -3.18
C CYS A 293 22.07 29.10 -4.16
N TYR A 294 22.95 29.49 -5.10
CA TYR A 294 22.64 30.52 -6.09
C TYR A 294 21.50 30.08 -7.02
N THR A 295 20.53 30.96 -7.27
CA THR A 295 19.35 30.60 -8.08
C THR A 295 19.68 30.68 -9.58
N ILE A 296 19.88 29.52 -10.20
CA ILE A 296 20.27 29.35 -11.60
C ILE A 296 19.02 29.33 -12.51
N LEU A 297 18.52 30.52 -12.91
CA LEU A 297 17.22 30.65 -13.59
C LEU A 297 17.27 31.00 -15.09
N ASN A 298 18.23 30.46 -15.86
CA ASN A 298 18.07 30.38 -17.31
C ASN A 298 18.94 29.29 -17.96
N VAL A 299 18.33 28.20 -18.44
CA VAL A 299 18.96 27.22 -19.35
C VAL A 299 18.87 27.70 -20.79
N ASP A 300 19.55 28.80 -21.08
CA ASP A 300 19.56 29.46 -22.39
C ASP A 300 20.35 28.58 -23.39
N ASN A 301 19.63 27.71 -24.11
CA ASN A 301 20.17 26.57 -24.86
C ASN A 301 20.96 25.56 -23.99
N GLY A 302 20.56 25.37 -22.72
CA GLY A 302 21.17 24.40 -21.80
C GLY A 302 22.44 24.86 -21.08
N TYR A 303 22.98 26.04 -21.43
CA TYR A 303 24.08 26.65 -20.68
C TYR A 303 23.56 27.35 -19.43
N SER A 304 24.36 27.38 -18.37
CA SER A 304 24.03 28.03 -17.10
C SER A 304 25.26 28.61 -16.40
N VAL A 305 25.08 29.20 -15.22
CA VAL A 305 26.15 29.75 -14.37
C VAL A 305 26.15 29.01 -13.03
N ASP A 306 27.33 28.78 -12.47
CA ASP A 306 27.54 28.29 -11.11
C ASP A 306 28.48 29.24 -10.35
N ILE A 307 28.28 29.35 -9.03
CA ILE A 307 28.99 30.28 -8.15
C ILE A 307 29.61 29.49 -6.99
N GLU A 308 30.91 29.20 -7.09
CA GLU A 308 31.66 28.54 -6.02
C GLU A 308 32.11 29.58 -4.98
N ILE A 309 31.90 29.29 -3.69
CA ILE A 309 32.57 30.01 -2.60
C ILE A 309 33.97 29.42 -2.45
N TRP A 310 34.97 30.19 -2.87
CA TRP A 310 36.37 29.76 -2.88
C TRP A 310 37.12 30.18 -1.62
N SER A 311 38.00 29.31 -1.13
CA SER A 311 38.84 29.56 0.05
C SER A 311 40.28 29.07 -0.17
N PRO A 312 41.31 29.86 0.18
CA PRO A 312 42.69 29.46 0.04
C PRO A 312 43.07 28.36 1.05
N GLN A 313 43.69 27.27 0.60
CA GLN A 313 44.11 26.18 1.48
C GLN A 313 45.08 26.66 2.59
N GLY A 314 44.69 26.46 3.85
CA GLY A 314 45.56 26.63 5.02
C GLY A 314 45.32 27.89 5.86
N SER A 315 44.26 28.67 5.60
CA SER A 315 43.93 29.88 6.35
C SER A 315 43.31 29.63 7.74
N GLU A 316 44.04 28.96 8.65
CA GLU A 316 43.85 29.18 10.10
C GLU A 316 44.50 30.51 10.50
N PHE A 317 43.90 31.63 10.09
CA PHE A 317 43.76 32.87 10.87
C PHE A 317 43.03 33.91 10.03
N ASP A 318 42.03 34.56 10.62
CA ASP A 318 41.08 35.36 9.86
C ASP A 318 41.41 36.86 9.91
N LEU A 319 41.66 37.44 8.74
CA LEU A 319 41.93 38.87 8.56
C LEU A 319 40.88 39.58 7.69
N LEU A 320 39.91 38.83 7.14
CA LEU A 320 38.85 39.32 6.25
C LEU A 320 37.56 38.52 6.50
N SER A 321 37.18 38.38 7.78
CA SER A 321 36.07 37.55 8.26
C SER A 321 34.70 37.91 7.68
N THR A 322 34.58 39.14 7.19
CA THR A 322 33.37 39.68 6.57
C THR A 322 33.41 39.68 5.05
N GLN A 323 34.42 39.09 4.38
CA GLN A 323 34.52 39.05 2.92
C GLN A 323 34.63 37.63 2.37
N VAL A 324 33.74 37.32 1.44
CA VAL A 324 33.64 36.04 0.72
C VAL A 324 34.25 36.22 -0.67
N THR A 325 35.05 35.24 -1.10
CA THR A 325 35.59 35.16 -2.47
C THR A 325 34.73 34.20 -3.30
N TYR A 326 34.10 34.71 -4.35
CA TYR A 326 33.26 33.96 -5.27
C TYR A 326 34.03 33.66 -6.56
N ARG A 327 33.87 32.45 -7.09
CA ARG A 327 34.35 32.06 -8.41
C ARG A 327 33.15 31.82 -9.34
N LEU A 328 33.10 32.61 -10.41
CA LEU A 328 32.01 32.65 -11.39
C LEU A 328 32.31 31.68 -12.54
N TYR A 329 31.68 30.51 -12.53
CA TYR A 329 31.82 29.51 -13.58
C TYR A 329 30.63 29.56 -14.56
N LEU A 330 30.90 29.35 -15.86
CA LEU A 330 29.89 28.98 -16.84
C LEU A 330 29.84 27.45 -16.97
N ILE A 331 28.65 26.87 -16.88
CA ILE A 331 28.39 25.44 -17.09
C ILE A 331 28.02 25.20 -18.56
N THR A 332 28.55 24.14 -19.15
CA THR A 332 28.38 23.80 -20.57
C THR A 332 27.68 22.46 -20.80
N ASN A 333 27.07 22.29 -21.98
CA ASN A 333 26.35 21.07 -22.34
C ASN A 333 27.29 19.89 -22.62
N HIS A 334 28.53 20.17 -23.05
CA HIS A 334 29.48 19.15 -23.47
C HIS A 334 30.93 19.51 -23.10
N PRO A 335 31.79 18.53 -22.74
CA PRO A 335 33.21 18.73 -22.38
C PRO A 335 34.14 19.21 -23.54
N GLN A 336 33.55 19.67 -24.64
CA GLN A 336 34.26 20.26 -25.80
C GLN A 336 33.59 21.55 -26.31
N ASP A 337 32.58 22.06 -25.60
CA ASP A 337 32.08 23.42 -25.83
C ASP A 337 33.19 24.44 -25.52
N ARG A 338 33.21 25.56 -26.25
CA ARG A 338 34.25 26.58 -26.14
C ARG A 338 33.68 27.94 -25.78
N VAL A 339 34.06 28.47 -24.63
CA VAL A 339 33.68 29.82 -24.19
C VAL A 339 34.77 30.78 -24.62
N ILE A 340 34.42 31.82 -25.40
CA ILE A 340 35.41 32.67 -26.06
C ILE A 340 35.32 34.16 -25.72
N ALA A 341 34.19 34.63 -25.17
CA ALA A 341 34.06 36.01 -24.68
C ALA A 341 32.97 36.18 -23.61
N VAL A 342 33.13 37.21 -22.79
CA VAL A 342 32.07 37.83 -21.98
C VAL A 342 32.03 39.32 -22.34
N GLU A 343 30.93 39.78 -22.92
CA GLU A 343 30.87 41.11 -23.53
C GLU A 343 29.50 41.80 -23.42
N GLY A 344 29.47 43.12 -23.65
CA GLY A 344 28.26 43.88 -23.95
C GLY A 344 28.13 44.08 -25.46
N SER A 345 27.27 43.31 -26.12
CA SER A 345 27.08 43.41 -27.58
C SER A 345 25.63 43.16 -28.02
N ASN A 346 25.33 43.57 -29.26
CA ASN A 346 24.05 43.30 -29.94
C ASN A 346 22.75 43.74 -29.22
N GLY A 347 22.87 44.59 -28.19
CA GLY A 347 21.75 45.02 -27.34
C GLY A 347 21.59 44.24 -26.04
N PHE A 348 22.36 43.15 -25.85
CA PHE A 348 22.49 42.43 -24.59
C PHE A 348 23.59 43.05 -23.72
N THR A 349 23.56 42.77 -22.43
CA THR A 349 24.46 43.38 -21.43
C THR A 349 25.02 42.34 -20.49
N THR A 350 26.32 42.45 -20.17
CA THR A 350 26.87 41.84 -18.97
C THR A 350 26.82 42.86 -17.84
N ALA A 351 26.25 42.50 -16.70
CA ALA A 351 26.23 43.30 -15.48
C ALA A 351 26.49 42.36 -14.30
N ILE A 352 27.51 42.64 -13.49
CA ILE A 352 27.84 41.87 -12.28
C ILE A 352 28.12 42.85 -11.16
N GLY A 353 27.44 42.67 -10.02
CA GLY A 353 27.53 43.60 -8.88
C GLY A 353 27.41 42.92 -7.53
N SER A 354 27.56 43.75 -6.51
CA SER A 354 27.33 43.48 -5.09
C SER A 354 27.03 44.83 -4.42
N ASN A 355 26.29 44.84 -3.31
CA ASN A 355 25.92 46.07 -2.60
C ASN A 355 27.14 46.85 -2.09
N ASP A 356 28.20 46.14 -1.70
CA ASP A 356 29.44 46.72 -1.15
C ASP A 356 30.54 46.93 -2.22
N GLY A 357 30.27 46.57 -3.48
CA GLY A 357 31.27 46.54 -4.55
C GLY A 357 32.21 45.33 -4.43
N PHE A 358 33.42 45.47 -4.99
CA PHE A 358 34.43 44.41 -5.03
C PHE A 358 35.74 44.83 -4.35
N TYR A 359 36.36 43.89 -3.64
CA TYR A 359 37.69 44.07 -3.07
C TYR A 359 38.75 44.03 -4.17
N GLN A 360 39.67 45.00 -4.17
CA GLN A 360 40.83 45.04 -5.06
C GLN A 360 42.12 45.24 -4.26
N SER A 361 43.16 44.47 -4.62
CA SER A 361 44.48 44.50 -4.01
C SER A 361 45.38 45.54 -4.66
N ILE A 362 46.29 46.13 -3.89
CA ILE A 362 47.27 47.12 -4.38
C ILE A 362 48.32 46.51 -5.32
N ASP A 363 48.59 45.21 -5.18
CA ASP A 363 49.45 44.39 -6.04
C ASP A 363 48.61 43.40 -6.89
N GLY A 364 47.31 43.66 -7.04
CA GLY A 364 46.35 42.94 -7.88
C GLY A 364 46.30 43.40 -9.35
N ALA A 365 45.37 42.87 -10.13
CA ALA A 365 45.11 43.31 -11.51
C ALA A 365 43.78 42.80 -12.09
N LEU A 366 43.15 43.62 -12.95
CA LEU A 366 41.98 43.36 -13.82
C LEU A 366 41.83 41.94 -14.42
N SER A 367 42.90 41.18 -14.58
CA SER A 367 42.83 39.76 -14.98
C SER A 367 43.94 38.92 -14.40
N ILE A 368 43.67 37.61 -14.29
CA ILE A 368 44.60 36.63 -13.71
C ILE A 368 45.98 36.61 -14.37
N ALA A 369 46.04 36.92 -15.68
CA ALA A 369 47.29 37.02 -16.46
C ALA A 369 48.09 38.33 -16.22
N GLY A 370 47.52 39.28 -15.47
CA GLY A 370 48.21 40.50 -15.03
C GLY A 370 48.83 40.37 -13.63
N ILE A 371 48.40 39.39 -12.83
CA ILE A 371 48.82 39.21 -11.43
C ILE A 371 50.20 38.53 -11.38
N ASP A 372 51.09 39.02 -10.52
CA ASP A 372 52.40 38.37 -10.32
C ASP A 372 52.25 37.02 -9.61
N SER A 373 52.74 35.96 -10.25
CA SER A 373 52.58 34.59 -9.76
C SER A 373 53.29 34.32 -8.43
N ALA A 374 54.33 35.09 -8.07
CA ALA A 374 54.99 34.95 -6.78
C ALA A 374 54.25 35.68 -5.67
N GLN A 375 53.63 36.84 -5.97
CA GLN A 375 52.75 37.54 -5.03
C GLN A 375 51.49 36.72 -4.72
N PHE A 376 50.83 36.16 -5.74
CA PHE A 376 49.67 35.27 -5.54
C PHE A 376 49.99 34.05 -4.64
N ILE A 377 51.22 33.53 -4.69
CA ILE A 377 51.67 32.44 -3.79
C ILE A 377 51.95 32.94 -2.36
N GLN A 378 52.37 34.20 -2.18
CA GLN A 378 52.88 34.70 -0.89
C GLN A 378 51.87 35.53 -0.09
N ASP A 379 50.98 36.28 -0.74
CA ASP A 379 50.03 37.19 -0.10
C ASP A 379 48.58 36.71 -0.29
N GLU A 380 47.79 36.71 0.79
CA GLU A 380 46.37 36.36 0.73
C GLU A 380 45.53 37.49 0.12
N LEU A 381 45.94 38.76 0.31
CA LEU A 381 45.27 39.91 -0.29
C LEU A 381 45.31 39.84 -1.82
N VAL A 382 46.44 39.40 -2.39
CA VAL A 382 46.58 39.16 -3.84
C VAL A 382 45.86 37.90 -4.30
N ARG A 383 45.63 36.90 -3.43
CA ARG A 383 44.76 35.74 -3.75
C ARG A 383 43.28 36.08 -3.75
N ARG A 384 42.85 36.97 -2.85
CA ARG A 384 41.46 37.45 -2.73
C ARG A 384 41.14 38.63 -3.65
N ASP A 385 42.09 39.06 -4.48
CA ASP A 385 41.89 40.08 -5.52
C ASP A 385 40.71 39.72 -6.46
N SER A 386 40.05 40.73 -7.04
CA SER A 386 38.90 40.53 -7.94
C SER A 386 39.31 40.71 -9.41
N TRP A 387 39.35 39.62 -10.17
CA TRP A 387 39.97 39.56 -11.48
C TRP A 387 39.18 38.74 -12.50
N LEU A 388 39.40 39.06 -13.78
CA LEU A 388 38.74 38.43 -14.92
C LEU A 388 39.61 37.33 -15.55
N THR A 389 38.96 36.33 -16.15
CA THR A 389 39.63 35.21 -16.82
C THR A 389 38.73 34.59 -17.89
N ILE A 390 39.27 33.68 -18.69
CA ILE A 390 38.50 32.60 -19.32
C ILE A 390 39.30 31.31 -19.12
N GLY A 391 38.79 30.43 -18.25
CA GLY A 391 39.28 29.06 -18.03
C GLY A 391 40.57 28.89 -17.22
N ALA A 392 41.37 29.94 -17.00
CA ALA A 392 42.52 29.88 -16.08
C ALA A 392 42.10 30.23 -14.66
N GLU A 393 42.51 29.39 -13.71
CA GLU A 393 42.27 29.56 -12.28
C GLU A 393 43.46 30.19 -11.55
N PHE A 394 44.65 30.15 -12.16
CA PHE A 394 45.89 30.61 -11.54
C PHE A 394 46.77 31.45 -12.50
N PRO A 395 47.61 32.38 -11.99
CA PRO A 395 48.37 33.31 -12.84
C PRO A 395 49.41 32.67 -13.77
N TRP A 396 49.76 31.41 -13.54
CA TRP A 396 50.76 30.67 -14.33
C TRP A 396 50.16 29.84 -15.48
N GLU A 397 48.85 29.87 -15.66
CA GLU A 397 48.13 29.06 -16.67
C GLU A 397 47.86 29.83 -17.96
N LEU A 398 47.71 31.15 -17.87
CA LEU A 398 47.34 32.07 -18.95
C LEU A 398 48.40 33.15 -19.10
N ASN A 399 49.02 33.27 -20.28
CA ASN A 399 50.12 34.21 -20.48
C ASN A 399 49.59 35.64 -20.69
N PRO A 400 50.35 36.69 -20.29
CA PRO A 400 50.00 38.08 -20.53
C PRO A 400 49.71 38.36 -22.02
N GLY A 401 48.46 38.74 -22.32
CA GLY A 401 47.99 39.04 -23.68
C GLY A 401 47.36 37.86 -24.44
N GLU A 402 47.22 36.68 -23.84
CA GLU A 402 46.35 35.61 -24.39
C GLU A 402 44.87 35.91 -24.16
N LEU A 403 44.54 36.62 -23.07
CA LEU A 403 43.25 37.25 -22.87
C LEU A 403 43.28 38.70 -23.39
N THR A 404 42.34 39.02 -24.27
CA THR A 404 42.10 40.35 -24.82
C THR A 404 41.01 41.04 -24.02
N ILE A 405 41.34 42.16 -23.36
CA ILE A 405 40.36 42.99 -22.64
C ILE A 405 40.16 44.29 -23.42
N ASN A 406 38.91 44.58 -23.78
CA ASN A 406 38.55 45.85 -24.38
C ASN A 406 38.12 46.82 -23.27
N SER A 407 39.14 47.44 -22.67
CA SER A 407 39.03 48.34 -21.54
C SER A 407 38.22 49.60 -21.85
N GLY A 408 37.61 50.16 -20.80
CA GLY A 408 36.85 51.40 -20.88
C GLY A 408 36.56 51.92 -19.48
N VAL A 409 35.60 52.84 -19.36
CA VAL A 409 35.20 53.40 -18.05
C VAL A 409 34.76 52.30 -17.08
N TRP A 410 34.24 51.18 -17.58
CA TRP A 410 33.86 50.01 -16.79
C TRP A 410 35.06 49.35 -16.08
N SER A 411 36.22 49.24 -16.73
CA SER A 411 37.41 48.62 -16.12
C SER A 411 38.08 49.56 -15.13
N ASP A 412 38.14 50.87 -15.44
CA ASP A 412 38.65 51.88 -14.50
C ASP A 412 37.81 51.97 -13.21
N LEU A 413 36.50 51.66 -13.31
CA LEU A 413 35.60 51.54 -12.16
C LEU A 413 35.80 50.23 -11.40
N PHE A 414 35.97 49.11 -12.09
CA PHE A 414 36.19 47.80 -11.47
C PHE A 414 37.51 47.72 -10.68
N GLU A 415 38.62 48.25 -11.23
CA GLU A 415 39.90 48.38 -10.50
C GLU A 415 39.80 49.32 -9.28
N ALA A 416 38.75 50.15 -9.21
CA ALA A 416 38.43 51.01 -8.07
C ALA A 416 37.38 50.38 -7.11
N GLY A 417 37.09 49.08 -7.26
CA GLY A 417 36.12 48.32 -6.46
C GLY A 417 34.66 48.48 -6.87
N GLY A 418 34.39 49.11 -8.03
CA GLY A 418 33.05 49.29 -8.59
C GLY A 418 32.50 48.05 -9.30
N THR A 419 31.19 48.04 -9.57
CA THR A 419 30.51 46.95 -10.26
C THR A 419 30.85 46.88 -11.76
N ILE A 420 30.80 45.68 -12.33
CA ILE A 420 31.05 45.45 -13.76
C ILE A 420 29.76 45.78 -14.53
N PHE A 421 29.83 46.71 -15.48
CA PHE A 421 28.72 47.00 -16.40
C PHE A 421 29.19 47.17 -17.85
N LEU A 422 28.92 46.15 -18.67
CA LEU A 422 29.19 46.11 -20.10
C LEU A 422 27.89 46.39 -20.86
N GLY A 423 27.61 47.67 -21.11
CA GLY A 423 26.46 48.10 -21.91
C GLY A 423 26.54 47.58 -23.36
N GLY A 424 25.41 47.17 -23.94
CA GLY A 424 25.28 46.46 -25.23
C GLY A 424 25.68 47.21 -26.50
N SER A 425 26.40 48.33 -26.38
CA SER A 425 27.11 48.99 -27.46
C SER A 425 28.42 48.27 -27.73
N THR A 426 28.50 47.56 -28.84
CA THR A 426 29.60 46.67 -29.25
C THR A 426 30.99 47.12 -28.82
N GLY A 427 31.64 46.32 -27.99
CA GLY A 427 33.08 46.38 -27.77
C GLY A 427 33.52 45.97 -26.38
N ASN A 428 32.87 46.48 -25.33
CA ASN A 428 33.33 46.31 -23.95
C ASN A 428 33.23 44.86 -23.48
N GLY A 429 34.30 44.33 -22.89
CA GLY A 429 34.36 42.98 -22.35
C GLY A 429 35.76 42.36 -22.39
N TRP A 430 35.82 41.04 -22.16
CA TRP A 430 37.04 40.24 -22.26
C TRP A 430 36.81 39.00 -23.13
N SER A 431 37.83 38.60 -23.88
CA SER A 431 37.78 37.49 -24.82
C SER A 431 39.13 36.77 -24.95
N ILE A 432 39.09 35.51 -25.33
CA ILE A 432 40.26 34.65 -25.53
C ILE A 432 40.28 34.13 -26.97
N ASP A 433 41.45 33.82 -27.53
CA ASP A 433 41.52 33.18 -28.84
C ASP A 433 40.81 31.82 -28.80
N GLU A 434 39.97 31.53 -29.80
CA GLU A 434 39.16 30.30 -29.81
C GLU A 434 40.04 29.02 -29.77
N GLY A 435 41.28 29.10 -30.28
CA GLY A 435 42.23 28.00 -30.29
C GLY A 435 43.00 27.81 -28.97
N ASN A 436 42.79 28.66 -27.97
CA ASN A 436 43.40 28.50 -26.65
C ASN A 436 42.77 27.29 -25.92
N PRO A 437 43.55 26.34 -25.39
CA PRO A 437 43.02 25.21 -24.62
C PRO A 437 42.13 25.61 -23.44
N LEU A 438 42.39 26.76 -22.81
CA LEU A 438 41.61 27.29 -21.68
C LEU A 438 40.17 27.70 -22.08
N ALA A 439 39.87 27.86 -23.37
CA ALA A 439 38.50 28.10 -23.81
C ALA A 439 37.61 26.84 -23.70
N ILE A 440 38.19 25.63 -23.61
CA ILE A 440 37.50 24.34 -23.74
C ILE A 440 37.07 23.80 -22.37
N ALA A 441 35.77 23.53 -22.20
CA ALA A 441 35.12 23.31 -20.90
C ALA A 441 35.51 22.06 -20.06
N GLY A 442 36.54 21.31 -20.44
CA GLY A 442 37.06 20.21 -19.62
C GLY A 442 36.09 19.05 -19.37
N SER A 443 36.54 18.04 -18.60
CA SER A 443 35.71 16.87 -18.24
C SER A 443 34.64 17.17 -17.17
N ASP A 444 34.82 18.28 -16.48
CA ASP A 444 33.99 18.91 -15.46
C ASP A 444 32.89 19.81 -16.05
N GLN A 445 33.00 20.18 -17.34
CA GLN A 445 32.03 20.99 -18.09
C GLN A 445 31.90 22.44 -17.56
N ARG A 446 32.96 22.97 -16.95
CA ARG A 446 33.00 24.32 -16.36
C ARG A 446 34.05 25.19 -17.04
N ILE A 447 33.80 26.49 -17.11
CA ILE A 447 34.82 27.51 -17.44
C ILE A 447 34.71 28.66 -16.44
N LEU A 448 35.79 28.93 -15.70
CA LEU A 448 35.88 30.11 -14.84
C LEU A 448 35.89 31.39 -15.71
N LEU A 449 35.13 32.40 -15.32
CA LEU A 449 35.02 33.70 -16.02
C LEU A 449 35.55 34.88 -15.19
N ALA A 450 35.40 34.80 -13.86
CA ALA A 450 35.94 35.79 -12.92
C ALA A 450 36.09 35.18 -11.52
N GLN A 451 37.00 35.77 -10.75
CA GLN A 451 36.98 35.69 -9.29
C GLN A 451 36.60 37.07 -8.74
N LEU A 452 35.70 37.12 -7.77
CA LEU A 452 35.13 38.36 -7.23
C LEU A 452 35.04 38.25 -5.71
N THR A 453 35.65 39.17 -4.97
CA THR A 453 35.58 39.18 -3.50
C THR A 453 34.73 40.34 -3.00
N SER A 454 33.80 40.08 -2.08
CA SER A 454 32.90 41.10 -1.54
C SER A 454 32.39 40.73 -0.14
N SER A 455 31.92 41.72 0.62
CA SER A 455 31.22 41.53 1.90
C SER A 455 29.72 41.32 1.76
N SER A 456 29.16 41.61 0.59
CA SER A 456 27.78 41.28 0.24
C SER A 456 27.74 40.20 -0.85
N PRO A 457 26.66 39.40 -0.94
CA PRO A 457 26.45 38.46 -2.03
C PRO A 457 26.49 39.15 -3.40
N ILE A 458 26.95 38.41 -4.41
CA ILE A 458 27.02 38.91 -5.79
C ILE A 458 25.71 38.65 -6.54
N GLU A 459 25.39 39.47 -7.54
CA GLU A 459 24.30 39.22 -8.49
C GLU A 459 24.72 39.63 -9.90
N GLY A 460 24.10 39.05 -10.93
CA GLY A 460 24.41 39.47 -12.28
C GLY A 460 23.69 38.76 -13.42
N GLN A 461 23.75 39.39 -14.59
CA GLN A 461 23.45 38.80 -15.89
C GLN A 461 24.72 38.82 -16.72
N LEU A 462 25.01 37.71 -17.41
CA LEU A 462 26.11 37.66 -18.38
C LEU A 462 25.54 37.72 -19.81
N ASN A 463 26.39 38.13 -20.75
CA ASN A 463 26.23 37.86 -22.17
C ASN A 463 27.53 37.24 -22.68
N CYS A 464 27.51 35.92 -22.87
CA CYS A 464 28.69 35.13 -23.21
C CYS A 464 28.64 34.63 -24.66
N THR A 465 29.80 34.59 -25.30
CA THR A 465 29.98 34.01 -26.63
C THR A 465 30.52 32.59 -26.49
N VAL A 466 29.78 31.61 -27.01
CA VAL A 466 30.11 30.17 -26.91
C VAL A 466 30.06 29.52 -28.29
N ILE A 467 30.97 28.60 -28.57
CA ILE A 467 30.93 27.70 -29.72
C ILE A 467 30.57 26.29 -29.20
N PRO A 468 29.35 25.79 -29.46
CA PRO A 468 28.94 24.43 -29.07
C PRO A 468 29.76 23.35 -29.77
N HIS A 469 29.94 22.20 -29.12
CA HIS A 469 30.63 21.05 -29.69
C HIS A 469 29.97 20.58 -30.99
N GLY A 470 30.77 20.53 -32.06
CA GLY A 470 30.37 20.09 -33.40
C GLY A 470 29.95 21.23 -34.32
N GLU A 471 29.68 22.42 -33.78
CA GLU A 471 29.31 23.62 -34.55
C GLU A 471 30.52 24.49 -34.89
N VAL A 472 30.31 25.45 -35.80
CA VAL A 472 31.34 26.39 -36.28
C VAL A 472 30.98 27.85 -36.00
N ASP A 473 29.69 28.19 -36.06
CA ASP A 473 29.19 29.53 -35.79
C ASP A 473 28.97 29.74 -34.27
N PRO A 474 29.55 30.78 -33.64
CA PRO A 474 29.33 31.06 -32.23
C PRO A 474 27.89 31.53 -31.94
N ILE A 475 27.35 31.12 -30.79
CA ILE A 475 26.08 31.62 -30.24
C ILE A 475 26.33 32.68 -29.16
N GLN A 476 25.30 33.48 -28.87
CA GLN A 476 25.20 34.25 -27.63
C GLN A 476 24.30 33.48 -26.66
N ILE A 477 24.65 33.51 -25.38
CA ILE A 477 23.81 33.04 -24.28
C ILE A 477 23.71 34.13 -23.21
N THR A 478 22.56 34.21 -22.54
CA THR A 478 22.29 35.22 -21.51
C THR A 478 21.85 34.61 -20.16
N PRO A 479 22.72 33.82 -19.51
CA PRO A 479 22.46 33.33 -18.16
C PRO A 479 22.48 34.49 -17.16
N PHE A 480 21.71 34.35 -16.08
CA PHE A 480 21.77 35.24 -14.93
C PHE A 480 21.79 34.42 -13.63
N PHE A 481 22.31 35.03 -12.58
CA PHE A 481 22.41 34.49 -11.24
C PHE A 481 21.98 35.57 -10.25
N ILE A 482 21.19 35.17 -9.26
CA ILE A 482 20.84 35.98 -8.09
C ILE A 482 21.26 35.21 -6.84
N PRO A 483 21.64 35.92 -5.75
CA PRO A 483 22.07 35.26 -4.53
C PRO A 483 20.95 34.40 -3.95
N PRO A 484 21.29 33.36 -3.16
CA PRO A 484 20.30 32.59 -2.44
C PRO A 484 19.44 33.52 -1.55
N PRO A 485 18.15 33.19 -1.31
CA PRO A 485 17.34 33.83 -0.28
C PRO A 485 17.74 33.32 1.12
N CYS A 486 19.04 33.36 1.43
CA CYS A 486 19.61 32.96 2.72
C CYS A 486 20.24 34.16 3.45
N GLY A 487 20.62 33.94 4.71
CA GLY A 487 21.09 34.96 5.62
C GLY A 487 20.32 34.88 6.94
N CYS A 488 20.77 35.62 7.94
CA CYS A 488 20.11 35.60 9.24
C CYS A 488 18.62 36.00 9.16
N THR A 489 17.74 35.10 9.63
CA THR A 489 16.28 35.35 9.68
C THR A 489 15.78 35.88 11.03
N ASP A 490 16.62 35.91 12.08
CA ASP A 490 16.26 36.48 13.38
C ASP A 490 16.24 38.01 13.30
N ILE A 491 15.06 38.60 13.49
CA ILE A 491 14.80 40.05 13.48
C ILE A 491 15.52 40.83 14.61
N PHE A 492 16.07 40.13 15.62
CA PHE A 492 16.84 40.73 16.70
C PHE A 492 18.37 40.69 16.48
N ALA A 493 18.84 39.99 15.44
CA ALA A 493 20.26 39.92 15.10
C ALA A 493 20.73 41.13 14.27
N CYS A 494 22.02 41.44 14.40
CA CYS A 494 22.67 42.62 13.84
C CYS A 494 22.86 42.57 12.32
N ASN A 495 22.83 41.38 11.73
CA ASN A 495 22.88 41.14 10.29
C ASN A 495 21.57 40.53 9.74
N TYR A 496 20.43 40.78 10.41
CA TYR A 496 19.11 40.37 9.94
C TYR A 496 18.88 40.76 8.47
N ASN A 497 18.62 39.75 7.63
CA ASN A 497 18.34 39.92 6.21
C ASN A 497 16.81 39.81 5.96
N PRO A 498 16.09 40.92 5.68
CA PRO A 498 14.66 40.89 5.39
C PRO A 498 14.30 40.25 4.04
N LEU A 499 15.29 39.79 3.26
CA LEU A 499 15.12 38.99 2.04
C LEU A 499 15.49 37.52 2.24
N ALA A 500 16.01 37.14 3.42
CA ALA A 500 16.25 35.74 3.75
C ALA A 500 14.93 35.02 4.05
N VAL A 501 14.77 33.85 3.44
CA VAL A 501 13.69 32.88 3.68
C VAL A 501 14.24 31.67 4.45
N VAL A 502 15.54 31.41 4.34
CA VAL A 502 16.27 30.31 4.98
C VAL A 502 17.36 30.89 5.86
N ASP A 503 17.43 30.47 7.12
CA ASP A 503 18.53 30.83 8.02
C ASP A 503 19.78 30.04 7.65
N ASP A 504 20.87 30.73 7.34
CA ASP A 504 22.19 30.13 7.09
C ASP A 504 23.03 30.00 8.38
N GLY A 505 22.48 30.40 9.54
CA GLY A 505 23.18 30.40 10.81
C GLY A 505 24.19 31.54 10.97
N SER A 506 24.20 32.51 10.05
CA SER A 506 25.08 33.68 10.12
C SER A 506 24.69 34.70 11.20
N CYS A 507 23.59 34.49 11.93
CA CYS A 507 23.04 35.44 12.90
C CYS A 507 24.04 35.92 13.96
N ILE A 508 24.52 37.15 13.80
CA ILE A 508 25.32 37.87 14.78
C ILE A 508 24.36 38.55 15.76
N ASN A 509 24.22 37.98 16.96
CA ASN A 509 23.53 38.64 18.06
C ASN A 509 24.46 39.68 18.72
N PRO A 510 23.93 40.80 19.26
CA PRO A 510 24.72 41.74 20.05
C PRO A 510 25.15 41.10 21.39
N GLU A 511 26.22 41.63 22.00
CA GLU A 511 26.65 41.18 23.33
C GLU A 511 25.65 41.61 24.42
N ILE A 512 25.68 40.96 25.59
CA ILE A 512 24.65 41.11 26.62
C ILE A 512 24.79 42.49 27.28
N GLY A 513 23.96 43.45 26.85
CA GLY A 513 23.98 44.83 27.34
C GLY A 513 24.36 45.84 26.26
N GLU A 514 24.92 45.39 25.14
CA GLU A 514 25.27 46.20 23.97
C GLU A 514 24.18 46.16 22.88
N ASP A 515 24.24 47.11 21.96
CA ASP A 515 23.51 47.12 20.71
C ASP A 515 24.36 46.60 19.53
N CYS A 516 23.76 46.60 18.34
CA CYS A 516 24.40 46.08 17.12
C CYS A 516 25.52 46.95 16.52
N VAL A 517 25.95 48.01 17.21
CA VAL A 517 27.18 48.76 16.87
C VAL A 517 28.16 48.82 18.06
N GLY A 518 28.01 47.93 19.04
CA GLY A 518 28.87 47.86 20.23
C GLY A 518 28.71 49.06 21.15
N GLN A 519 27.49 49.59 21.28
CA GLN A 519 27.17 50.66 22.22
C GLN A 519 26.25 50.14 23.32
N CYS A 520 26.59 50.43 24.58
CA CYS A 520 25.77 50.05 25.72
C CYS A 520 24.33 50.57 25.61
N ILE A 521 23.36 49.66 25.76
CA ILE A 521 21.92 49.98 25.84
C ILE A 521 21.60 50.75 27.13
N ALA A 522 22.41 50.53 28.17
CA ALA A 522 22.46 51.32 29.39
C ALA A 522 23.93 51.54 29.80
N ASP A 523 24.31 52.82 29.84
CA ASP A 523 25.57 53.35 30.36
C ASP A 523 25.17 54.66 31.09
N ALA A 524 25.23 54.62 32.42
CA ALA A 524 24.68 55.65 33.29
C ALA A 524 25.64 56.82 33.60
N ASP A 525 26.95 56.60 33.50
CA ASP A 525 28.01 57.55 33.90
C ASP A 525 28.86 58.07 32.72
N LEU A 526 28.84 57.36 31.59
CA LEU A 526 29.51 57.62 30.31
C LEU A 526 31.03 57.34 30.28
N ASP A 527 31.52 56.37 31.08
CA ASP A 527 32.88 55.82 30.94
C ASP A 527 33.06 54.87 29.73
N GLY A 528 31.97 54.26 29.25
CA GLY A 528 31.95 53.32 28.12
C GLY A 528 31.85 51.84 28.50
N ILE A 529 31.52 51.51 29.75
CA ILE A 529 31.21 50.16 30.24
C ILE A 529 29.72 50.11 30.61
N CYS A 530 29.04 49.00 30.29
CA CYS A 530 27.59 48.93 30.41
C CYS A 530 27.12 48.64 31.85
N ASP A 531 26.00 49.24 32.28
CA ASP A 531 25.38 49.10 33.63
C ASP A 531 25.26 47.64 34.15
N GLY A 532 25.23 46.66 33.23
CA GLY A 532 25.10 45.23 33.54
C GLY A 532 26.41 44.54 33.96
N ASP A 533 27.55 45.08 33.53
CA ASP A 533 28.89 44.51 33.72
C ASP A 533 29.78 45.36 34.65
N GLU A 534 29.23 46.45 35.18
CA GLU A 534 29.93 47.33 36.11
C GLU A 534 30.39 46.64 37.40
N VAL A 535 31.66 46.83 37.74
CA VAL A 535 32.25 46.37 39.01
C VAL A 535 32.32 47.56 39.98
N VAL A 536 31.30 47.67 40.84
CA VAL A 536 31.21 48.74 41.84
C VAL A 536 32.36 48.66 42.87
N GLY A 537 33.27 49.62 42.85
CA GLY A 537 34.42 49.66 43.78
C GLY A 537 35.11 51.02 43.84
N CYS A 538 36.22 51.15 44.57
CA CYS A 538 36.94 52.42 44.58
C CYS A 538 37.88 52.53 43.38
N THR A 539 37.66 53.53 42.54
CA THR A 539 38.41 53.82 41.30
C THR A 539 39.61 54.75 41.50
N ASP A 540 39.75 55.44 42.65
CA ASP A 540 40.94 56.26 42.93
C ASP A 540 42.13 55.40 43.40
N ILE A 541 43.16 55.33 42.55
CA ILE A 541 44.46 54.68 42.81
C ILE A 541 45.19 55.15 44.09
N ASN A 542 44.79 56.29 44.66
CA ASN A 542 45.35 56.85 45.90
C ASN A 542 44.60 56.41 47.18
N ALA A 543 43.50 55.68 47.06
CA ALA A 543 42.71 55.17 48.18
C ALA A 543 43.24 53.82 48.71
N ASP A 544 43.09 53.58 50.01
CA ASP A 544 43.52 52.35 50.68
C ASP A 544 42.65 51.12 50.35
N ASN A 545 41.46 51.33 49.77
CA ASN A 545 40.58 50.28 49.25
C ASN A 545 40.41 50.34 47.72
N PHE A 546 41.35 50.96 46.99
CA PHE A 546 41.39 50.93 45.53
C PHE A 546 41.27 49.49 45.01
N ASP A 547 40.28 49.24 44.15
CA ASP A 547 40.14 47.97 43.45
C ASP A 547 40.52 48.17 41.98
N PRO A 548 41.61 47.54 41.49
CA PRO A 548 42.07 47.70 40.10
C PRO A 548 41.13 47.05 39.06
N ASN A 549 40.04 46.41 39.50
CA ASN A 549 39.00 45.86 38.65
C ASN A 549 37.70 46.69 38.70
N ALA A 550 37.63 47.77 39.50
CA ALA A 550 36.44 48.60 39.61
C ALA A 550 36.23 49.48 38.37
N THR A 551 34.97 49.66 38.00
CA THR A 551 34.51 50.52 36.89
C THR A 551 33.62 51.62 37.44
N ASP A 552 32.47 51.28 38.06
CA ASP A 552 31.65 52.23 38.82
C ASP A 552 32.39 52.73 40.08
N SER A 553 32.28 54.04 40.30
CA SER A 553 32.94 54.80 41.35
C SER A 553 32.21 54.72 42.70
N GLY A 554 32.36 53.55 43.34
CA GLY A 554 31.94 53.28 44.71
C GLY A 554 32.73 54.01 45.80
N PHE A 555 32.49 53.64 47.07
CA PHE A 555 33.02 54.37 48.22
C PHE A 555 34.53 54.14 48.46
N CYS A 556 35.34 55.14 48.15
CA CYS A 556 36.77 55.18 48.47
C CYS A 556 37.05 55.46 49.95
N ILE A 557 38.06 54.80 50.50
CA ILE A 557 38.56 54.89 51.88
C ILE A 557 39.98 55.46 51.85
N TYR A 558 40.23 56.48 52.67
CA TYR A 558 41.55 57.06 52.91
C TYR A 558 41.84 57.02 54.40
N PHE A 559 42.86 56.25 54.79
CA PHE A 559 43.25 55.98 56.17
C PHE A 559 44.17 57.08 56.73
N GLY A 560 43.66 57.83 57.69
CA GLY A 560 44.44 58.83 58.43
C GLY A 560 43.66 59.37 59.62
N CYS A 561 44.24 60.33 60.34
CA CYS A 561 43.52 60.88 61.49
C CYS A 561 42.44 61.87 61.04
N VAL A 562 41.17 61.51 61.24
CA VAL A 562 40.00 62.30 60.81
C VAL A 562 39.59 63.43 61.79
N TYR A 563 40.25 63.53 62.94
CA TYR A 563 39.88 64.49 64.01
C TYR A 563 40.72 65.79 63.90
N PRO A 564 40.12 66.97 63.65
CA PRO A 564 40.86 68.22 63.44
C PRO A 564 41.74 68.70 64.60
N ASP A 565 41.50 68.20 65.82
CA ASP A 565 42.27 68.53 67.03
C ASP A 565 43.53 67.65 67.22
N ALA A 566 43.78 66.70 66.31
CA ALA A 566 44.98 65.85 66.32
C ALA A 566 46.20 66.54 65.69
N LEU A 567 47.39 66.25 66.20
CA LEU A 567 48.68 66.73 65.69
C LEU A 567 48.99 66.22 64.27
N ASN A 568 48.45 65.06 63.92
CA ASN A 568 48.58 64.41 62.62
C ASN A 568 47.24 64.29 61.89
N PHE A 569 46.31 65.23 62.11
CA PHE A 569 45.10 65.37 61.31
C PHE A 569 45.42 65.40 59.81
N ASP A 570 44.79 64.52 59.04
CA ASP A 570 44.86 64.52 57.58
C ASP A 570 43.49 64.94 57.03
N PHE A 571 43.47 66.03 56.25
CA PHE A 571 42.24 66.57 55.68
C PHE A 571 41.68 65.72 54.53
N ASN A 572 42.44 64.76 54.01
CA ASN A 572 42.02 63.82 52.97
C ASN A 572 41.46 62.53 53.57
N ALA A 573 41.77 62.23 54.84
CA ALA A 573 41.31 61.01 55.50
C ALA A 573 39.79 61.07 55.75
N ASN A 574 39.10 60.01 55.36
CA ASN A 574 37.67 59.81 55.66
C ASN A 574 37.42 58.63 56.61
N PHE A 575 38.46 57.87 56.97
CA PHE A 575 38.37 56.75 57.90
C PHE A 575 39.56 56.74 58.87
N ASP A 576 39.28 56.65 60.18
CA ASP A 576 40.33 56.60 61.21
C ASP A 576 41.05 55.25 61.21
N ASN A 577 42.37 55.27 61.08
CA ASN A 577 43.23 54.09 61.20
C ASN A 577 43.73 53.85 62.64
N GLY A 578 43.30 54.66 63.61
CA GLY A 578 43.67 54.57 65.02
C GLY A 578 45.06 55.13 65.33
N ALA A 579 45.73 55.77 64.38
CA ALA A 579 47.06 56.37 64.54
C ALA A 579 47.04 57.86 64.95
N CYS A 580 45.87 58.40 65.33
CA CYS A 580 45.72 59.78 65.81
C CYS A 580 46.61 60.09 67.02
N ASP A 581 47.50 61.08 66.87
CA ASP A 581 48.33 61.64 67.93
C ASP A 581 47.72 62.94 68.43
N PHE A 582 47.40 63.02 69.73
CA PHE A 582 46.78 64.19 70.35
C PHE A 582 47.75 64.82 71.36
N LEU A 583 47.89 66.15 71.33
CA LEU A 583 48.78 66.86 72.25
C LEU A 583 48.20 66.93 73.66
N PHE A 584 48.30 65.82 74.39
CA PHE A 584 47.96 65.75 75.80
C PHE A 584 48.91 66.64 76.62
N VAL A 585 48.44 67.84 76.99
CA VAL A 585 49.17 68.82 77.82
C VAL A 585 49.36 68.39 79.29
N SER A 586 49.06 67.13 79.61
CA SER A 586 49.24 66.48 80.91
C SER A 586 49.97 65.15 80.71
N SER A 587 50.86 64.78 81.64
CA SER A 587 51.48 63.46 81.68
C SER A 587 50.53 62.32 82.09
N CYS A 588 49.29 62.64 82.45
CA CYS A 588 48.17 61.73 82.66
C CYS A 588 46.90 62.39 82.11
N PRO A 589 46.54 62.20 80.82
CA PRO A 589 45.36 62.84 80.23
C PRO A 589 44.01 62.25 80.69
N THR A 590 44.04 61.12 81.39
CA THR A 590 42.87 60.49 82.03
C THR A 590 42.90 60.61 83.56
N ASP A 591 43.77 61.47 84.10
CA ASP A 591 43.62 62.06 85.43
C ASP A 591 42.67 63.25 85.25
N ILE A 592 41.42 63.07 85.68
CA ILE A 592 40.31 64.01 85.44
C ILE A 592 40.05 64.83 86.71
N ASN A 593 40.30 64.22 87.87
CA ASN A 593 40.15 64.87 89.16
C ASN A 593 41.36 65.75 89.54
N GLY A 594 42.53 65.52 88.92
CA GLY A 594 43.76 66.30 89.04
C GLY A 594 44.69 65.86 90.19
N ASP A 595 44.65 64.59 90.60
CA ASP A 595 45.48 64.07 91.70
C ASP A 595 46.85 63.50 91.27
N GLY A 596 47.10 63.42 89.96
CA GLY A 596 48.34 62.96 89.36
C GLY A 596 48.43 61.45 89.11
N ILE A 597 47.33 60.70 89.23
CA ILE A 597 47.24 59.28 88.87
C ILE A 597 46.01 58.99 87.99
N THR A 598 46.01 57.85 87.30
CA THR A 598 44.88 57.40 86.48
C THR A 598 44.20 56.21 87.16
N ALA A 599 42.99 56.41 87.67
CA ALA A 599 42.34 55.45 88.55
C ALA A 599 40.83 55.31 88.29
N ALA A 600 40.17 54.44 89.07
CA ALA A 600 38.72 54.24 88.97
C ALA A 600 37.91 55.48 89.43
N SER A 601 38.53 56.42 90.15
CA SER A 601 37.98 57.72 90.52
C SER A 601 37.64 58.57 89.29
N ASP A 602 38.55 58.65 88.33
CA ASP A 602 38.42 59.49 87.14
C ASP A 602 37.31 59.01 86.21
N ILE A 603 37.22 57.68 86.06
CA ILE A 603 36.15 57.01 85.30
C ILE A 603 34.79 57.29 85.96
N LEU A 604 34.72 57.34 87.30
CA LEU A 604 33.49 57.68 88.02
C LEU A 604 33.09 59.16 87.86
N GLU A 605 34.02 60.08 87.61
CA GLU A 605 33.72 61.50 87.37
C GLU A 605 33.17 61.74 85.95
N ILE A 606 33.70 61.06 84.93
CA ILE A 606 33.04 60.96 83.60
C ILE A 606 31.64 60.35 83.75
N LEU A 607 31.50 59.21 84.45
CA LEU A 607 30.20 58.54 84.56
C LEU A 607 29.18 59.31 85.41
N ALA A 608 29.61 60.27 86.23
CA ALA A 608 28.72 61.18 86.97
C ALA A 608 28.19 62.34 86.11
N THR A 609 28.85 62.66 85.00
CA THR A 609 28.45 63.72 84.05
C THR A 609 27.89 63.15 82.73
N TYR A 610 28.17 61.89 82.42
CA TYR A 610 27.66 61.19 81.24
C TYR A 610 26.12 61.22 81.15
N GLY A 611 25.60 61.96 80.17
CA GLY A 611 24.16 62.12 79.94
C GLY A 611 23.55 63.43 80.45
N THR A 612 24.33 64.36 81.02
CA THR A 612 23.86 65.75 81.20
C THR A 612 23.82 66.49 79.85
N PRO A 613 22.87 67.41 79.62
CA PRO A 613 22.90 68.27 78.43
C PRO A 613 24.13 69.18 78.42
N CYS A 614 24.73 69.37 77.25
CA CYS A 614 25.69 70.46 77.02
C CYS A 614 24.94 71.79 76.84
N GLU A 615 25.55 72.90 77.29
CA GLU A 615 25.20 74.28 76.87
C GLU A 615 26.14 74.75 75.76
#